data_AF-A0AAV5TR82-F1
#
_entry.id   AF-A0AAV5TR82-F1
#
_cell.length_a   1.000
_cell.length_b   1.000
_cell.length_c   1.000
_cell.angle_alpha   90.00
_cell.angle_beta   90.00
_cell.angle_gamma   90.00
#
_symmetry.space_group_name_H-M   'P 1'
#
loop_
_entity.id
_entity.type
_entity.pdbx_description
1 polymer ?
#
loop_
_entity_poly.entity_id
_entity_poly.type
_entity_poly.pdbx_seq_one_letter_code
_entity_poly.pdbx_strand_id
1 'polypeptide(L)'
;LLFAYCRIFLAVHLACTPPYDTWWDGLCFFTYQGTISWTQGDTKCSADNAMLTSIHSAQENANLNSFAYGGPYDQGRGYWLGLRCNGTSSNFYWEDGTTVDYTNFGVATVACNASTADYHFYMSPSDAKWYNDKDWSWYQRAYVCKKNVRPEDSICEEYDNVPSTKTCVSIYSASKTTTDGEKQCVATGGHLASIHNNTVNDYVRRSAISRNLLDGVLIGLKQSGTNASGLAWNDSTMVDYTNFNKDFPNSALGQCFAMQTGSIAGDWVNVVCDKTTIPFVCTKPAYDFPDVYETSLCPTQNYSDGDMIYSPMFPKVNNKNSCEYLVVGPAGATNVQVEVIFFESNRCCDSLTIYEGVAGDKKIATLAGSTFNGNVYKSTIGPAMRLVYSVQSGAHVRGWQLKVYA
;
A
#
# COMPACT_ATOMS: atom_id res chain seq x y z
N LEU A 1 -31.88 21.62 20.81
CA LEU A 1 -31.58 20.18 20.91
C LEU A 1 -31.02 19.73 19.58
N LEU A 2 -29.69 19.68 19.50
CA LEU A 2 -28.94 19.21 18.34
C LEU A 2 -28.98 17.68 18.29
N PHE A 3 -29.17 17.11 17.10
CA PHE A 3 -28.54 15.85 16.72
C PHE A 3 -28.04 16.00 15.29
N ALA A 4 -26.78 16.46 15.16
CA ALA A 4 -26.02 16.32 13.93
C ALA A 4 -25.48 14.90 13.91
N TYR A 5 -25.89 14.11 12.91
CA TYR A 5 -25.36 12.78 12.66
C TYR A 5 -23.87 12.91 12.29
N CYS A 6 -22.99 12.59 13.24
CA CYS A 6 -21.59 12.31 12.97
C CYS A 6 -21.54 10.99 12.19
N ARG A 7 -21.50 11.07 10.86
CA ARG A 7 -21.10 9.92 10.05
C ARG A 7 -19.59 9.76 10.23
N ILE A 8 -19.22 8.84 11.12
CA ILE A 8 -17.88 8.28 11.18
C ILE A 8 -17.67 7.56 9.85
N PHE A 9 -17.04 8.24 8.89
CA PHE A 9 -16.40 7.54 7.78
C PHE A 9 -15.23 6.79 8.40
N LEU A 10 -15.44 5.51 8.73
CA LEU A 10 -14.34 4.57 8.86
C LEU A 10 -13.58 4.65 7.54
N ALA A 11 -12.36 5.17 7.60
CA ALA A 11 -11.45 5.18 6.48
C ALA A 11 -11.25 3.73 6.05
N VAL A 12 -11.99 3.28 5.05
CA VAL A 12 -11.63 2.08 4.29
C VAL A 12 -10.29 2.43 3.66
N HIS A 13 -9.30 1.53 3.75
CA HIS A 13 -7.89 1.75 3.38
C HIS A 13 -7.60 1.15 2.00
N LEU A 14 -6.89 1.90 1.17
CA LEU A 14 -7.18 1.99 -0.26
C LEU A 14 -5.95 1.94 -1.18
N ALA A 15 -5.14 0.88 -1.16
CA ALA A 15 -4.11 0.45 -2.13
C ALA A 15 -3.16 -0.49 -1.41
N CYS A 16 -2.53 -1.44 -2.09
CA CYS A 16 -1.65 -2.37 -1.39
C CYS A 16 -0.36 -1.66 -1.00
N THR A 17 -0.30 -1.10 0.21
CA THR A 17 0.94 -0.55 0.74
C THR A 17 1.88 -1.70 1.02
N PRO A 18 3.15 -1.62 0.60
CA PRO A 18 4.11 -2.62 1.00
C PRO A 18 4.07 -2.81 2.54
N PRO A 19 3.99 -4.06 2.99
CA PRO A 19 4.40 -5.23 2.22
C PRO A 19 3.27 -5.93 1.45
N TYR A 20 2.04 -5.40 1.46
CA TYR A 20 0.91 -5.94 0.70
C TYR A 20 1.08 -5.70 -0.80
N ASP A 21 0.58 -6.65 -1.58
CA ASP A 21 0.64 -6.63 -3.04
C ASP A 21 -0.69 -7.07 -3.65
N THR A 22 -1.00 -6.56 -4.84
CA THR A 22 -2.12 -7.02 -5.66
C THR A 22 -1.78 -8.37 -6.28
N TRP A 23 -2.36 -9.44 -5.74
CA TRP A 23 -2.15 -10.78 -6.29
C TRP A 23 -3.21 -11.13 -7.32
N TRP A 24 -4.50 -10.95 -6.98
CA TRP A 24 -5.64 -11.32 -7.83
C TRP A 24 -6.79 -10.34 -7.65
N ASP A 25 -7.47 -10.00 -8.75
CA ASP A 25 -8.66 -9.15 -8.78
C ASP A 25 -8.51 -7.83 -8.00
N GLY A 26 -7.32 -7.22 -8.04
CA GLY A 26 -7.03 -5.94 -7.39
C GLY A 26 -7.09 -5.94 -5.86
N LEU A 27 -7.26 -7.11 -5.24
CA LEU A 27 -7.25 -7.28 -3.78
C LEU A 27 -5.82 -7.33 -3.25
N CYS A 28 -5.64 -6.76 -2.06
CA CYS A 28 -4.34 -6.64 -1.42
C CYS A 28 -4.07 -7.81 -0.50
N PHE A 29 -2.98 -8.52 -0.74
CA PHE A 29 -2.59 -9.67 0.05
C PHE A 29 -1.18 -9.53 0.58
N PHE A 30 -0.96 -10.03 1.79
CA PHE A 30 0.38 -10.19 2.34
C PHE A 30 0.51 -11.47 3.14
N THR A 31 1.70 -12.09 3.07
CA THR A 31 2.08 -13.22 3.91
C THR A 31 3.35 -12.97 4.67
N TYR A 32 3.34 -13.40 5.92
CA TYR A 32 4.46 -13.34 6.83
C TYR A 32 5.27 -14.63 6.85
N GLN A 33 6.55 -14.53 7.24
CA GLN A 33 7.35 -15.73 7.51
C GLN A 33 6.86 -16.44 8.77
N GLY A 34 6.79 -17.77 8.72
CA GLY A 34 6.51 -18.63 9.88
C GLY A 34 5.05 -19.02 10.04
N THR A 35 4.78 -19.74 11.13
CA THR A 35 3.47 -20.31 11.46
C THR A 35 3.00 -19.83 12.82
N ILE A 36 1.72 -19.54 12.98
CA ILE A 36 1.15 -18.96 14.20
C ILE A 36 -0.25 -19.54 14.49
N SER A 37 -0.75 -19.33 15.71
CA SER A 37 -2.15 -19.63 16.06
C SER A 37 -3.12 -18.69 15.33
N TRP A 38 -4.40 -19.06 15.27
CA TRP A 38 -5.40 -18.24 14.58
C TRP A 38 -5.50 -16.83 15.20
N THR A 39 -5.57 -16.72 16.53
CA THR A 39 -5.66 -15.44 17.24
C THR A 39 -4.46 -14.54 16.99
N GLN A 40 -3.26 -15.12 16.91
CA GLN A 40 -2.06 -14.37 16.56
C GLN A 40 -2.13 -13.87 15.11
N GLY A 41 -2.67 -14.67 14.18
CA GLY A 41 -2.84 -14.28 12.78
C GLY A 41 -3.83 -13.15 12.63
N ASP A 42 -4.98 -13.27 13.28
CA ASP A 42 -5.99 -12.21 13.34
C ASP A 42 -5.41 -10.90 13.91
N THR A 43 -4.70 -10.99 15.04
CA THR A 43 -4.03 -9.83 15.66
C THR A 43 -2.98 -9.22 14.71
N LYS A 44 -2.22 -10.04 14.00
CA LYS A 44 -1.17 -9.58 13.08
C LYS A 44 -1.75 -8.90 11.85
N CYS A 45 -2.77 -9.48 11.22
CA CYS A 45 -3.44 -8.85 10.10
C CYS A 45 -4.13 -7.54 10.53
N SER A 46 -4.81 -7.55 11.68
CA SER A 46 -5.48 -6.37 12.23
C SER A 46 -4.51 -5.22 12.54
N ALA A 47 -3.27 -5.53 12.94
CA ALA A 47 -2.24 -4.52 13.18
C ALA A 47 -1.87 -3.70 11.91
N ASP A 48 -2.12 -4.24 10.73
CA ASP A 48 -1.92 -3.57 9.43
C ASP A 48 -3.22 -3.09 8.78
N ASN A 49 -4.31 -3.07 9.55
CA ASN A 49 -5.65 -2.78 9.03
C ASN A 49 -6.06 -3.73 7.89
N ALA A 50 -5.71 -5.01 8.03
CA ALA A 50 -6.11 -6.12 7.18
C ALA A 50 -6.84 -7.18 8.02
N MET A 51 -7.37 -8.21 7.36
CA MET A 51 -8.00 -9.35 8.02
C MET A 51 -7.42 -10.66 7.48
N LEU A 52 -7.61 -11.76 8.21
CA LEU A 52 -7.36 -13.08 7.63
C LEU A 52 -8.21 -13.27 6.36
N THR A 53 -7.64 -13.89 5.34
CA THR A 53 -8.22 -13.89 4.00
C THR A 53 -9.63 -14.47 3.93
N SER A 54 -10.51 -13.77 3.20
CA SER A 54 -11.77 -14.26 2.64
C SER A 54 -11.58 -14.79 1.22
N ILE A 55 -12.51 -15.63 0.76
CA ILE A 55 -12.49 -16.27 -0.56
C ILE A 55 -13.90 -16.24 -1.17
N HIS A 56 -14.05 -15.66 -2.35
CA HIS A 56 -15.33 -15.40 -3.04
C HIS A 56 -15.48 -16.13 -4.36
N SER A 57 -14.46 -16.87 -4.81
CA SER A 57 -14.55 -17.64 -6.05
C SER A 57 -13.67 -18.88 -6.05
N ALA A 58 -13.98 -19.82 -6.94
CA ALA A 58 -13.12 -20.97 -7.19
C ALA A 58 -11.73 -20.56 -7.68
N GLN A 59 -11.63 -19.45 -8.41
CA GLN A 59 -10.36 -18.91 -8.88
C GLN A 59 -9.54 -18.36 -7.71
N GLU A 60 -10.14 -17.55 -6.83
CA GLU A 60 -9.49 -17.07 -5.61
C GLU A 60 -9.00 -18.24 -4.74
N ASN A 61 -9.81 -19.30 -4.61
CA ASN A 61 -9.43 -20.49 -3.86
C ASN A 61 -8.22 -21.20 -4.48
N ALA A 62 -8.24 -21.44 -5.80
CA ALA A 62 -7.15 -22.09 -6.52
C ALA A 62 -5.87 -21.26 -6.46
N ASN A 63 -6.00 -19.95 -6.59
CA ASN A 63 -4.91 -19.00 -6.52
C ASN A 63 -4.29 -18.95 -5.12
N LEU A 64 -5.12 -18.84 -4.07
CA LEU A 64 -4.68 -18.93 -2.69
C LEU A 64 -3.97 -20.25 -2.45
N ASN A 65 -4.50 -21.36 -2.98
CA ASN A 65 -3.87 -22.67 -2.83
C ASN A 65 -2.54 -22.74 -3.57
N SER A 66 -2.41 -22.19 -4.78
CA SER A 66 -1.15 -22.17 -5.52
C SER A 66 -0.09 -21.29 -4.87
N PHE A 67 -0.51 -20.20 -4.21
CA PHE A 67 0.38 -19.36 -3.43
C PHE A 67 0.80 -20.07 -2.14
N ALA A 68 -0.17 -20.71 -1.50
CA ALA A 68 -0.03 -21.46 -0.27
C ALA A 68 0.89 -22.68 -0.43
N TYR A 69 0.64 -23.46 -1.48
CA TYR A 69 1.29 -24.71 -1.81
C TYR A 69 2.64 -24.43 -2.48
N GLY A 70 3.73 -24.63 -1.75
CA GLY A 70 5.09 -24.38 -2.23
C GLY A 70 5.64 -22.99 -1.87
N GLY A 71 4.89 -22.17 -1.13
CA GLY A 71 5.43 -21.00 -0.48
C GLY A 71 6.46 -21.38 0.60
N PRO A 72 7.48 -20.55 0.88
CA PRO A 72 8.58 -20.87 1.80
C PRO A 72 8.14 -21.11 3.27
N TYR A 73 6.87 -20.88 3.60
CA TYR A 73 6.35 -20.90 4.97
C TYR A 73 5.28 -21.97 5.22
N ASP A 74 4.76 -22.64 4.19
CA ASP A 74 3.89 -23.80 4.41
C ASP A 74 4.72 -25.02 4.76
N GLN A 75 4.63 -25.45 6.02
CA GLN A 75 5.21 -26.71 6.47
C GLN A 75 4.29 -27.91 6.17
N GLY A 76 3.46 -27.82 5.13
CA GLY A 76 2.37 -28.77 4.83
C GLY A 76 1.22 -28.70 5.85
N ARG A 77 1.10 -27.58 6.57
CA ARG A 77 0.12 -27.37 7.65
C ARG A 77 -1.03 -26.47 7.21
N GLY A 78 -1.05 -25.98 5.98
CA GLY A 78 -2.16 -25.17 5.48
C GLY A 78 -2.23 -23.77 6.07
N TYR A 79 -3.31 -23.07 5.73
CA TYR A 79 -3.42 -21.63 5.90
C TYR A 79 -4.68 -21.23 6.65
N TRP A 80 -4.55 -20.40 7.68
CA TRP A 80 -5.70 -19.82 8.37
C TRP A 80 -6.54 -18.96 7.43
N LEU A 81 -7.86 -19.11 7.56
CA LEU A 81 -8.87 -18.32 6.86
C LEU A 81 -9.61 -17.44 7.86
N GLY A 82 -10.17 -16.33 7.37
CA GLY A 82 -11.03 -15.44 8.16
C GLY A 82 -12.47 -15.95 8.32
N LEU A 83 -12.77 -17.19 7.92
CA LEU A 83 -14.14 -17.73 8.00
C LEU A 83 -14.48 -18.09 9.44
N ARG A 84 -15.69 -17.74 9.86
CA ARG A 84 -16.22 -18.01 11.19
C ARG A 84 -17.67 -18.43 11.12
N CYS A 85 -18.16 -19.00 12.21
CA CYS A 85 -19.57 -19.35 12.38
C CYS A 85 -20.19 -18.49 13.48
N ASN A 86 -21.29 -17.80 13.16
CA ASN A 86 -22.14 -17.19 14.18
C ASN A 86 -23.19 -18.22 14.59
N GLY A 87 -22.96 -18.90 15.71
CA GLY A 87 -23.85 -19.97 16.18
C GLY A 87 -25.25 -19.51 16.62
N THR A 88 -25.47 -18.22 16.83
CA THR A 88 -26.79 -17.66 17.16
C THR A 88 -27.63 -17.43 15.91
N SER A 89 -27.03 -16.87 14.86
CA SER A 89 -27.72 -16.68 13.58
C SER A 89 -27.62 -17.89 12.65
N SER A 90 -26.87 -18.94 13.03
CA SER A 90 -26.59 -20.14 12.23
C SER A 90 -26.02 -19.83 10.84
N ASN A 91 -25.24 -18.75 10.73
CA ASN A 91 -24.67 -18.27 9.47
C ASN A 91 -23.16 -18.19 9.57
N PHE A 92 -22.47 -18.63 8.49
CA PHE A 92 -21.07 -18.31 8.31
C PHE A 92 -20.89 -16.83 8.00
N TYR A 93 -19.77 -16.28 8.45
CA TYR A 93 -19.36 -14.92 8.12
C TYR A 93 -17.84 -14.87 7.96
N TRP A 94 -17.36 -13.95 7.13
CA TRP A 94 -15.95 -13.59 7.07
C TRP A 94 -15.68 -12.49 8.10
N GLU A 95 -14.54 -12.58 8.80
CA GLU A 95 -14.07 -11.52 9.72
C GLU A 95 -13.95 -10.15 9.02
N ASP A 96 -13.75 -10.15 7.71
CA ASP A 96 -13.71 -8.93 6.91
C ASP A 96 -15.07 -8.29 6.59
N GLY A 97 -16.17 -8.93 7.03
CA GLY A 97 -17.53 -8.47 6.84
C GLY A 97 -18.08 -8.68 5.42
N THR A 98 -17.30 -9.26 4.50
CA THR A 98 -17.78 -9.60 3.16
C THR A 98 -18.79 -10.76 3.22
N THR A 99 -19.62 -10.87 2.19
CA THR A 99 -20.63 -11.92 2.11
C THR A 99 -19.99 -13.29 1.89
N VAL A 100 -20.53 -14.32 2.56
CA VAL A 100 -20.17 -15.73 2.25
C VAL A 100 -20.99 -16.19 1.05
N ASP A 101 -20.47 -15.91 -0.15
CA ASP A 101 -21.05 -16.22 -1.46
C ASP A 101 -20.39 -17.43 -2.15
N TYR A 102 -19.25 -17.86 -1.63
CA TYR A 102 -18.52 -19.04 -2.06
C TYR A 102 -18.11 -19.89 -0.85
N THR A 103 -18.21 -21.21 -0.99
CA THR A 103 -17.73 -22.16 0.03
C THR A 103 -17.04 -23.35 -0.61
N ASN A 104 -15.95 -23.82 -0.02
CA ASN A 104 -15.17 -24.94 -0.54
C ASN A 104 -14.78 -25.96 0.54
N PHE A 105 -15.75 -26.35 1.39
CA PHE A 105 -15.51 -27.29 2.47
C PHE A 105 -15.06 -28.68 1.97
N GLY A 106 -14.13 -29.31 2.71
CA GLY A 106 -13.62 -30.65 2.40
C GLY A 106 -14.53 -31.79 2.87
N VAL A 107 -15.55 -31.47 3.66
CA VAL A 107 -16.56 -32.43 4.12
C VAL A 107 -17.93 -32.03 3.61
N ALA A 108 -18.76 -33.03 3.28
CA ALA A 108 -20.03 -32.84 2.57
C ALA A 108 -21.05 -31.97 3.33
N THR A 109 -20.93 -31.84 4.65
CA THR A 109 -21.80 -30.98 5.46
C THR A 109 -21.03 -30.33 6.61
N VAL A 110 -20.83 -29.00 6.52
CA VAL A 110 -20.41 -28.18 7.66
C VAL A 110 -21.60 -27.29 8.02
N ALA A 111 -22.22 -27.54 9.17
CA ALA A 111 -23.33 -26.73 9.66
C ALA A 111 -22.79 -25.61 10.56
N CYS A 112 -23.26 -24.37 10.35
CA CYS A 112 -23.08 -23.31 11.33
C CYS A 112 -24.26 -23.30 12.31
N ASN A 113 -23.99 -23.51 13.59
CA ASN A 113 -24.97 -23.48 14.67
C ASN A 113 -24.24 -23.27 16.02
N ALA A 114 -24.99 -23.28 17.13
CA ALA A 114 -24.43 -23.04 18.47
C ALA A 114 -23.26 -23.97 18.85
N SER A 115 -23.22 -25.22 18.38
CA SER A 115 -22.13 -26.15 18.68
C SER A 115 -20.88 -25.93 17.84
N THR A 116 -20.98 -25.14 16.76
CA THR A 116 -19.88 -24.83 15.84
C THR A 116 -19.46 -23.35 15.89
N ALA A 117 -20.00 -22.58 16.85
CA ALA A 117 -19.74 -21.14 17.00
C ALA A 117 -18.25 -20.80 17.21
N ASP A 118 -17.45 -21.73 17.75
CA ASP A 118 -16.01 -21.54 17.98
C ASP A 118 -15.12 -22.12 16.86
N TYR A 119 -15.72 -22.54 15.74
CA TYR A 119 -14.95 -23.12 14.65
C TYR A 119 -14.12 -22.06 13.94
N HIS A 120 -12.82 -22.33 13.87
CA HIS A 120 -11.87 -21.59 13.05
C HIS A 120 -11.48 -22.46 11.88
N PHE A 121 -11.34 -21.86 10.70
CA PHE A 121 -11.16 -22.60 9.46
C PHE A 121 -9.77 -22.37 8.87
N TYR A 122 -9.27 -23.40 8.20
CA TYR A 122 -8.05 -23.34 7.42
C TYR A 122 -8.27 -23.99 6.05
N MET A 123 -7.47 -23.60 5.07
CA MET A 123 -7.39 -24.29 3.78
C MET A 123 -6.27 -25.32 3.81
N SER A 124 -6.60 -26.56 3.44
CA SER A 124 -5.63 -27.64 3.32
C SER A 124 -4.86 -27.52 2.00
N PRO A 125 -3.53 -27.62 2.03
CA PRO A 125 -2.69 -27.47 0.83
C PRO A 125 -2.85 -28.66 -0.13
N SER A 126 -3.24 -29.84 0.37
CA SER A 126 -3.29 -31.08 -0.41
C SER A 126 -4.45 -31.14 -1.41
N ASP A 127 -5.56 -30.49 -1.11
CA ASP A 127 -6.81 -30.58 -1.88
C ASP A 127 -7.50 -29.22 -2.09
N ALA A 128 -6.90 -28.14 -1.59
CA ALA A 128 -7.43 -26.79 -1.61
C ALA A 128 -8.79 -26.63 -0.91
N LYS A 129 -9.18 -27.57 -0.03
CA LYS A 129 -10.48 -27.57 0.67
C LYS A 129 -10.39 -26.97 2.06
N TRP A 130 -11.52 -26.49 2.57
CA TRP A 130 -11.61 -25.85 3.88
C TRP A 130 -12.03 -26.84 4.96
N TYR A 131 -11.32 -26.80 6.09
CA TYR A 131 -11.54 -27.65 7.25
C TYR A 131 -11.54 -26.80 8.52
N ASN A 132 -12.30 -27.20 9.53
CA ASN A 132 -12.23 -26.58 10.84
C ASN A 132 -11.06 -27.15 11.65
N ASP A 133 -10.41 -26.32 12.45
CA ASP A 133 -9.41 -26.74 13.42
C ASP A 133 -9.93 -26.52 14.84
N LYS A 134 -9.87 -27.55 15.67
CA LYS A 134 -10.26 -27.48 17.09
C LYS A 134 -9.13 -26.98 17.97
N ASP A 135 -7.90 -27.05 17.48
CA ASP A 135 -6.67 -26.67 18.18
C ASP A 135 -6.21 -25.27 17.76
N TRP A 136 -7.11 -24.46 17.22
CA TRP A 136 -6.89 -23.13 16.65
C TRP A 136 -6.13 -22.14 17.56
N SER A 137 -6.23 -22.33 18.88
CA SER A 137 -5.63 -21.44 19.88
C SER A 137 -4.15 -21.67 20.10
N TRP A 138 -3.61 -22.82 19.71
CA TRP A 138 -2.21 -23.17 19.94
C TRP A 138 -1.52 -23.84 18.74
N TYR A 139 -2.29 -24.49 17.86
CA TYR A 139 -1.74 -25.10 16.65
C TYR A 139 -1.29 -24.02 15.67
N GLN A 140 -0.09 -24.20 15.12
CA GLN A 140 0.54 -23.18 14.29
C GLN A 140 0.39 -23.51 12.80
N ARG A 141 -0.21 -22.58 12.05
CA ARG A 141 -0.38 -22.65 10.60
C ARG A 141 0.12 -21.36 9.93
N ALA A 142 0.34 -21.43 8.63
CA ALA A 142 0.61 -20.23 7.84
C ALA A 142 -0.67 -19.38 7.75
N TYR A 143 -0.54 -18.13 7.29
CA TYR A 143 -1.67 -17.20 7.21
C TYR A 143 -1.45 -16.18 6.10
N VAL A 144 -2.56 -15.72 5.51
CA VAL A 144 -2.57 -14.65 4.51
C VAL A 144 -3.49 -13.55 5.02
N CYS A 145 -2.94 -12.34 5.10
CA CYS A 145 -3.72 -11.16 5.38
C CYS A 145 -4.25 -10.61 4.05
N LYS A 146 -5.56 -10.40 3.99
CA LYS A 146 -6.27 -9.74 2.90
C LYS A 146 -6.74 -8.37 3.37
N LYS A 147 -6.56 -7.37 2.53
CA LYS A 147 -7.05 -6.01 2.75
C LYS A 147 -7.98 -5.64 1.60
N ASN A 148 -9.17 -5.13 1.95
CA ASN A 148 -10.20 -4.75 0.98
C ASN A 148 -9.73 -3.57 0.11
N VAL A 149 -10.24 -3.51 -1.12
CA VAL A 149 -9.77 -2.56 -2.15
C VAL A 149 -10.23 -1.12 -1.89
N ARG A 150 -9.31 -0.22 -2.25
CA ARG A 150 -9.44 1.17 -2.69
C ARG A 150 -10.77 1.54 -3.40
N PRO A 151 -11.44 2.70 -3.15
CA PRO A 151 -12.29 3.31 -4.16
C PRO A 151 -11.39 3.65 -5.34
N GLU A 152 -11.75 3.11 -6.49
CA GLU A 152 -10.98 3.05 -7.72
C GLU A 152 -10.40 4.43 -8.16
N ASP A 153 -10.98 5.53 -7.68
CA ASP A 153 -10.61 6.91 -8.04
C ASP A 153 -9.67 7.62 -7.06
N SER A 154 -9.24 6.97 -5.97
CA SER A 154 -8.41 7.70 -4.99
C SER A 154 -7.09 8.13 -5.64
N ILE A 155 -6.59 9.30 -5.26
CA ILE A 155 -5.28 9.87 -5.66
C ILE A 155 -4.20 9.72 -4.57
N CYS A 156 -4.55 9.13 -3.41
CA CYS A 156 -3.69 9.09 -2.23
C CYS A 156 -3.34 7.70 -1.66
N GLU A 157 -3.49 6.65 -2.43
CA GLU A 157 -3.48 5.28 -1.93
C GLU A 157 -4.38 5.14 -0.70
N GLU A 158 -3.87 4.48 0.34
CA GLU A 158 -4.53 4.35 1.64
C GLU A 158 -4.40 5.58 2.51
N TYR A 159 -3.63 6.56 2.07
CA TYR A 159 -3.47 7.79 2.82
C TYR A 159 -4.73 8.63 2.59
N ASP A 160 -5.07 9.40 3.61
CA ASP A 160 -6.14 10.35 3.51
C ASP A 160 -5.70 11.52 2.62
N ASN A 161 -6.55 11.86 1.64
CA ASN A 161 -6.34 13.06 0.83
C ASN A 161 -6.62 14.31 1.68
N VAL A 162 -5.64 15.21 1.77
CA VAL A 162 -5.84 16.51 2.41
C VAL A 162 -6.53 17.45 1.40
N PRO A 163 -7.79 17.86 1.64
CA PRO A 163 -8.57 18.60 0.66
C PRO A 163 -7.88 19.88 0.16
N SER A 164 -8.02 20.17 -1.13
CA SER A 164 -7.45 21.36 -1.78
C SER A 164 -5.91 21.42 -1.72
N THR A 165 -5.26 20.31 -1.42
CA THR A 165 -3.80 20.15 -1.53
C THR A 165 -3.47 18.98 -2.46
N LYS A 166 -2.19 18.83 -2.80
CA LYS A 166 -1.65 17.62 -3.46
C LYS A 166 -0.91 16.74 -2.45
N THR A 167 -1.40 16.66 -1.21
CA THR A 167 -0.74 15.94 -0.11
C THR A 167 -1.65 14.85 0.43
N CYS A 168 -1.06 13.66 0.56
CA CYS A 168 -1.69 12.51 1.18
C CYS A 168 -1.06 12.28 2.55
N VAL A 169 -1.88 11.97 3.56
CA VAL A 169 -1.45 11.80 4.96
C VAL A 169 -1.88 10.44 5.51
N SER A 170 -1.01 9.74 6.21
CA SER A 170 -1.36 8.54 7.00
C SER A 170 -0.80 8.65 8.42
N ILE A 171 -1.60 8.25 9.41
CA ILE A 171 -1.25 8.36 10.83
C ILE A 171 -1.17 6.96 11.45
N TYR A 172 -0.01 6.65 12.00
CA TYR A 172 0.27 5.38 12.65
C TYR A 172 0.29 5.55 14.17
N SER A 173 -0.61 4.85 14.86
CA SER A 173 -0.72 4.88 16.33
C SER A 173 0.40 4.09 17.04
N ALA A 174 1.09 3.19 16.32
CA ALA A 174 2.21 2.44 16.87
C ALA A 174 3.39 3.36 17.17
N SER A 175 3.91 3.31 18.39
CA SER A 175 5.05 4.14 18.78
C SER A 175 6.35 3.63 18.17
N LYS A 176 7.08 4.51 17.49
CA LYS A 176 8.37 4.20 16.84
C LYS A 176 9.36 5.35 17.03
N THR A 177 10.65 5.06 16.86
CA THR A 177 11.69 6.08 16.70
C THR A 177 11.52 6.79 15.35
N THR A 178 12.16 7.94 15.16
CA THR A 178 12.14 8.61 13.84
C THR A 178 12.76 7.74 12.76
N THR A 179 13.82 7.01 13.10
CA THR A 179 14.51 6.11 12.17
C THR A 179 13.60 4.96 11.73
N ASP A 180 12.85 4.34 12.65
CA ASP A 180 11.96 3.23 12.29
C ASP A 180 10.64 3.71 11.69
N GLY A 181 10.15 4.89 12.09
CA GLY A 181 8.99 5.54 11.47
C GLY A 181 9.28 5.89 10.00
N GLU A 182 10.45 6.48 9.72
CA GLU A 182 10.89 6.78 8.35
C GLU A 182 10.97 5.52 7.49
N LYS A 183 11.59 4.45 8.00
CA LYS A 183 11.64 3.17 7.27
C LYS A 183 10.25 2.66 6.93
N GLN A 184 9.28 2.81 7.82
CA GLN A 184 7.90 2.42 7.57
C GLN A 184 7.23 3.32 6.52
N CYS A 185 7.41 4.64 6.59
CA CYS A 185 6.87 5.55 5.58
C CYS A 185 7.45 5.25 4.18
N VAL A 186 8.77 5.06 4.09
CA VAL A 186 9.48 4.70 2.85
C VAL A 186 8.98 3.37 2.30
N ALA A 187 8.74 2.37 3.16
CA ALA A 187 8.14 1.12 2.73
C ALA A 187 6.78 1.36 2.04
N THR A 188 6.00 2.36 2.46
CA THR A 188 4.69 2.69 1.85
C THR A 188 4.74 3.73 0.71
N GLY A 189 5.94 4.00 0.18
CA GLY A 189 6.14 4.97 -0.90
C GLY A 189 5.98 6.43 -0.48
N GLY A 190 6.19 6.74 0.80
CA GLY A 190 6.17 8.10 1.35
C GLY A 190 7.36 8.34 2.27
N HIS A 191 7.29 9.40 3.07
CA HIS A 191 8.31 9.75 4.06
C HIS A 191 7.62 10.19 5.36
N LEU A 192 8.36 10.30 6.47
CA LEU A 192 7.84 11.02 7.62
C LEU A 192 7.39 12.41 7.20
N ALA A 193 6.28 12.87 7.77
CA ALA A 193 5.48 13.96 7.23
C ALA A 193 6.29 15.24 6.97
N SER A 194 6.31 15.66 5.71
CA SER A 194 6.64 17.02 5.28
C SER A 194 5.39 17.90 5.30
N ILE A 195 5.53 19.13 5.80
CA ILE A 195 4.41 20.06 5.98
C ILE A 195 4.76 21.39 5.34
N HIS A 196 4.06 21.73 4.26
CA HIS A 196 4.32 22.91 3.42
C HIS A 196 3.30 24.03 3.58
N ASN A 197 2.26 23.84 4.41
CA ASN A 197 1.27 24.86 4.68
C ASN A 197 0.44 24.53 5.93
N ASN A 198 -0.31 25.53 6.41
CA ASN A 198 -1.16 25.36 7.58
C ASN A 198 -2.32 24.37 7.37
N THR A 199 -2.81 24.19 6.13
CA THR A 199 -3.88 23.22 5.85
C THR A 199 -3.44 21.79 6.16
N VAL A 200 -2.23 21.40 5.73
CA VAL A 200 -1.64 20.09 6.05
C VAL A 200 -1.34 19.99 7.55
N ASN A 201 -0.77 21.03 8.16
CA ASN A 201 -0.48 21.06 9.60
C ASN A 201 -1.74 20.78 10.45
N ASP A 202 -2.82 21.52 10.18
CA ASP A 202 -4.10 21.38 10.86
C ASP A 202 -4.73 20.01 10.63
N TYR A 203 -4.62 19.48 9.41
CA TYR A 203 -5.14 18.17 9.06
C TYR A 203 -4.45 17.08 9.90
N VAL A 204 -3.11 17.06 9.89
CA VAL A 204 -2.30 16.11 10.67
C VAL A 204 -2.68 16.15 12.15
N ARG A 205 -2.74 17.36 12.72
CA ARG A 205 -3.11 17.56 14.12
C ARG A 205 -4.50 16.99 14.44
N ARG A 206 -5.53 17.38 13.68
CA ARG A 206 -6.92 16.97 13.94
C ARG A 206 -7.11 15.46 13.77
N SER A 207 -6.47 14.88 12.75
CA SER A 207 -6.51 13.45 12.49
C SER A 207 -5.76 12.64 13.56
N ALA A 208 -4.73 13.20 14.19
CA ALA A 208 -4.07 12.57 15.33
C ALA A 208 -4.97 12.61 16.58
N ILE A 209 -5.62 13.74 16.86
CA ILE A 209 -6.54 13.89 18.01
C ILE A 209 -7.75 12.96 17.89
N SER A 210 -8.32 12.80 16.69
CA SER A 210 -9.46 11.89 16.47
C SER A 210 -9.10 10.42 16.74
N ARG A 211 -7.82 10.08 16.68
CA ARG A 211 -7.25 8.77 17.04
C ARG A 211 -6.76 8.70 18.50
N ASN A 212 -7.09 9.69 19.32
CA ASN A 212 -6.68 9.83 20.72
C ASN A 212 -5.14 9.89 20.91
N LEU A 213 -4.41 10.43 19.93
CA LEU A 213 -2.96 10.64 20.00
C LEU A 213 -2.67 12.05 20.50
N LEU A 214 -2.64 12.24 21.81
CA LEU A 214 -2.57 13.57 22.44
C LEU A 214 -1.13 14.01 22.82
N ASP A 215 -0.21 13.05 22.92
CA ASP A 215 1.18 13.27 23.34
C ASP A 215 2.12 13.66 22.19
N GLY A 216 1.55 13.96 21.02
CA GLY A 216 2.29 14.35 19.82
C GLY A 216 2.55 13.21 18.84
N VAL A 217 3.04 13.59 17.67
CA VAL A 217 3.37 12.69 16.56
C VAL A 217 4.69 13.09 15.92
N LEU A 218 5.52 12.12 15.54
CA LEU A 218 6.76 12.38 14.79
C LEU A 218 6.45 12.89 13.38
N ILE A 219 7.25 13.86 12.92
CA ILE A 219 7.23 14.42 11.56
C ILE A 219 8.64 14.33 10.94
N GLY A 220 8.75 14.58 9.63
CA GLY A 220 9.97 14.32 8.87
C GLY A 220 11.03 15.41 8.90
N LEU A 221 10.85 16.46 9.72
CA LEU A 221 11.80 17.56 9.80
C LEU A 221 13.04 17.10 10.58
N LYS A 222 14.22 17.46 10.08
CA LYS A 222 15.50 17.27 10.76
C LYS A 222 16.33 18.55 10.71
N GLN A 223 17.18 18.74 11.70
CA GLN A 223 18.08 19.88 11.82
C GLN A 223 19.55 19.43 11.85
N SER A 224 20.32 19.92 10.89
CA SER A 224 21.79 19.81 10.86
C SER A 224 22.44 21.06 11.44
N GLY A 225 23.12 20.94 12.58
CA GLY A 225 23.76 22.07 13.26
C GLY A 225 22.79 22.90 14.11
N THR A 226 23.17 24.13 14.46
CA THR A 226 22.44 24.97 15.44
C THR A 226 21.53 26.03 14.82
N ASN A 227 21.60 26.24 13.49
CA ASN A 227 20.93 27.35 12.83
C ASN A 227 19.72 26.86 12.00
N ALA A 228 18.79 27.77 11.71
CA ALA A 228 17.60 27.49 10.89
C ALA A 228 17.94 27.08 9.43
N SER A 229 19.12 27.46 8.94
CA SER A 229 19.65 27.01 7.63
C SER A 229 19.96 25.51 7.58
N GLY A 230 19.92 24.82 8.71
CA GLY A 230 20.15 23.38 8.82
C GLY A 230 18.89 22.52 8.69
N LEU A 231 17.72 23.13 8.52
CA LEU A 231 16.46 22.40 8.44
C LEU A 231 16.29 21.71 7.08
N ALA A 232 15.88 20.46 7.09
CA ALA A 232 15.55 19.68 5.89
C ALA A 232 14.43 18.69 6.18
N TRP A 233 13.59 18.40 5.20
CA TRP A 233 12.64 17.30 5.24
C TRP A 233 13.30 15.97 4.83
N ASN A 234 12.73 14.85 5.26
CA ASN A 234 13.21 13.52 4.85
C ASN A 234 12.96 13.20 3.38
N ASP A 235 11.89 13.73 2.79
CA ASP A 235 11.56 13.61 1.37
C ASP A 235 12.38 14.55 0.45
N SER A 236 13.32 15.31 1.02
CA SER A 236 14.16 16.28 0.30
C SER A 236 13.42 17.44 -0.36
N THR A 237 12.14 17.65 -0.02
CA THR A 237 11.40 18.85 -0.41
C THR A 237 11.94 20.09 0.30
N MET A 238 11.65 21.27 -0.25
CA MET A 238 12.09 22.54 0.32
C MET A 238 11.37 22.84 1.63
N VAL A 239 12.09 23.38 2.62
CA VAL A 239 11.49 23.92 3.86
C VAL A 239 10.96 25.33 3.58
N ASP A 240 9.69 25.42 3.18
CA ASP A 240 8.98 26.66 2.81
C ASP A 240 7.91 27.07 3.84
N TYR A 241 7.64 26.20 4.82
CA TYR A 241 6.71 26.42 5.92
C TYR A 241 7.28 25.91 7.24
N THR A 242 7.07 26.66 8.32
CA THR A 242 7.45 26.27 9.67
C THR A 242 6.38 26.68 10.68
N ASN A 243 6.18 25.86 11.71
CA ASN A 243 5.20 26.10 12.77
C ASN A 243 5.78 25.73 14.15
N PHE A 244 6.94 26.30 14.50
CA PHE A 244 7.63 25.96 15.75
C PHE A 244 6.90 26.49 16.98
N ASN A 245 6.96 25.74 18.07
CA ASN A 245 6.58 26.27 19.38
C ASN A 245 7.55 27.41 19.75
N LYS A 246 7.10 28.29 20.64
CA LYS A 246 7.93 29.29 21.27
C LYS A 246 9.24 28.66 21.80
N ASP A 247 10.35 29.31 21.48
CA ASP A 247 11.72 28.92 21.87
C ASP A 247 12.27 27.67 21.13
N PHE A 248 11.62 27.24 20.05
CA PHE A 248 12.10 26.22 19.11
C PHE A 248 12.42 26.84 17.72
N PRO A 249 13.32 26.23 16.93
CA PRO A 249 14.06 25.00 17.21
C PRO A 249 15.11 25.17 18.32
N ASN A 250 15.26 24.14 19.16
CA ASN A 250 16.26 24.06 20.23
C ASN A 250 17.09 22.78 20.07
N SER A 251 18.27 22.92 19.46
CA SER A 251 19.15 21.80 19.14
C SER A 251 19.67 21.04 20.37
N ALA A 252 19.59 21.62 21.58
CA ALA A 252 19.95 20.93 22.82
C ALA A 252 18.92 19.83 23.20
N LEU A 253 17.70 19.90 22.66
CA LEU A 253 16.61 18.96 22.92
C LEU A 253 16.51 17.85 21.85
N GLY A 254 17.40 17.89 20.86
CA GLY A 254 17.47 16.91 19.77
C GLY A 254 17.45 17.57 18.40
N GLN A 255 17.56 16.74 17.36
CA GLN A 255 17.70 17.20 15.97
C GLN A 255 16.50 16.80 15.09
N CYS A 256 15.58 15.99 15.61
CA CYS A 256 14.35 15.61 14.93
C CYS A 256 13.18 16.38 15.52
N PHE A 257 12.01 16.33 14.89
CA PHE A 257 10.84 17.08 15.35
C PHE A 257 9.61 16.22 15.55
N ALA A 258 8.78 16.65 16.49
CA ALA A 258 7.44 16.15 16.69
C ALA A 258 6.46 17.32 16.67
N MET A 259 5.26 17.07 16.12
CA MET A 259 4.11 17.97 16.26
C MET A 259 3.45 17.71 17.62
N GLN A 260 3.21 18.77 18.38
CA GLN A 260 2.44 18.71 19.63
C GLN A 260 0.94 18.72 19.32
N THR A 261 0.30 17.55 19.34
CA THR A 261 -1.12 17.43 19.00
C THR A 261 -2.05 18.02 20.07
N GLY A 262 -1.63 18.00 21.33
CA GLY A 262 -2.34 18.66 22.43
C GLY A 262 -2.39 20.19 22.33
N SER A 263 -1.42 20.82 21.67
CA SER A 263 -1.45 22.26 21.38
C SER A 263 -2.48 22.57 20.30
N ILE A 264 -3.24 23.66 20.43
CA ILE A 264 -4.26 24.05 19.43
C ILE A 264 -3.63 24.36 18.06
N ALA A 265 -2.40 24.89 18.06
CA ALA A 265 -1.67 25.26 16.86
C ALA A 265 -0.99 24.07 16.16
N GLY A 266 -0.85 22.91 16.83
CA GLY A 266 -0.09 21.79 16.28
C GLY A 266 1.37 22.18 16.02
N ASP A 267 1.96 22.90 16.96
CA ASP A 267 3.30 23.46 16.85
C ASP A 267 4.39 22.43 17.11
N TRP A 268 5.57 22.67 16.55
CA TRP A 268 6.63 21.68 16.44
C TRP A 268 7.73 21.91 17.47
N VAL A 269 8.21 20.82 18.06
CA VAL A 269 9.27 20.81 19.05
C VAL A 269 10.37 19.82 18.67
N ASN A 270 11.61 20.10 19.07
CA ASN A 270 12.72 19.17 18.90
C ASN A 270 12.54 17.94 19.80
N VAL A 271 12.92 16.79 19.27
CA VAL A 271 12.97 15.50 19.97
C VAL A 271 14.28 14.78 19.64
N VAL A 272 14.70 13.90 20.53
CA VAL A 272 15.90 13.08 20.32
C VAL A 272 15.53 11.92 19.38
N CYS A 273 16.09 11.95 18.17
CA CYS A 273 15.75 11.06 17.03
C CYS A 273 15.63 9.57 17.41
N ASP A 274 16.68 8.99 18.00
CA ASP A 274 16.75 7.54 18.24
C ASP A 274 16.34 7.12 19.67
N LYS A 275 15.80 8.05 20.47
CA LYS A 275 15.34 7.77 21.84
C LYS A 275 13.86 8.01 22.05
N THR A 276 13.28 8.93 21.29
CA THR A 276 11.87 9.29 21.43
C THR A 276 11.04 8.29 20.64
N THR A 277 10.17 7.54 21.33
CA THR A 277 9.26 6.59 20.69
C THR A 277 7.82 7.05 20.90
N ILE A 278 7.20 7.61 19.87
CA ILE A 278 5.81 8.07 19.88
C ILE A 278 5.15 7.72 18.53
N PRO A 279 3.83 7.85 18.39
CA PRO A 279 3.14 7.72 17.10
C PRO A 279 3.74 8.64 16.03
N PHE A 280 3.51 8.35 14.75
CA PHE A 280 4.16 9.09 13.66
C PHE A 280 3.23 9.26 12.47
N VAL A 281 3.56 10.22 11.62
CA VAL A 281 2.79 10.56 10.43
C VAL A 281 3.65 10.43 9.20
N CYS A 282 3.10 9.80 8.17
CA CYS A 282 3.71 9.74 6.86
C CYS A 282 2.98 10.68 5.90
N THR A 283 3.71 11.30 4.98
CA THR A 283 3.16 12.01 3.83
C THR A 283 3.73 11.51 2.52
N LYS A 284 2.96 11.70 1.45
CA LYS A 284 3.42 11.60 0.06
C LYS A 284 2.61 12.50 -0.85
N PRO A 285 3.12 12.88 -2.03
CA PRO A 285 2.33 13.63 -3.00
C PRO A 285 1.13 12.80 -3.48
N ALA A 286 0.02 13.47 -3.73
CA ALA A 286 -1.10 12.87 -4.43
C ALA A 286 -0.74 12.59 -5.89
N TYR A 287 -1.20 11.47 -6.41
CA TYR A 287 -1.04 11.14 -7.82
C TYR A 287 -1.81 12.14 -8.69
N ASP A 288 -1.12 12.62 -9.72
CA ASP A 288 -1.69 13.47 -10.75
C ASP A 288 -2.11 12.58 -11.93
N PHE A 289 -3.33 12.04 -11.84
CA PHE A 289 -3.88 11.22 -12.90
C PHE A 289 -4.47 12.10 -14.01
N PRO A 290 -4.37 11.68 -15.29
CA PRO A 290 -4.90 12.47 -16.39
C PRO A 290 -6.43 12.60 -16.31
N ASP A 291 -6.93 13.82 -16.47
CA ASP A 291 -8.39 14.12 -16.52
C ASP A 291 -9.08 13.48 -17.74
N VAL A 292 -8.32 13.23 -18.80
CA VAL A 292 -8.77 12.58 -20.03
C VAL A 292 -8.19 11.18 -20.08
N TYR A 293 -9.08 10.18 -19.97
CA TYR A 293 -8.69 8.78 -20.06
C TYR A 293 -8.13 8.46 -21.44
N GLU A 294 -6.94 7.87 -21.48
CA GLU A 294 -6.38 7.34 -22.71
C GLU A 294 -7.29 6.27 -23.30
N THR A 295 -7.31 6.20 -24.63
CA THR A 295 -8.16 5.22 -25.33
C THR A 295 -7.74 3.78 -25.00
N SER A 296 -8.61 2.81 -25.29
CA SER A 296 -8.25 1.38 -25.16
C SER A 296 -7.21 0.92 -26.18
N LEU A 297 -6.75 1.80 -27.08
CA LEU A 297 -5.80 1.49 -28.13
C LEU A 297 -4.37 1.69 -27.63
N CYS A 298 -3.44 0.88 -28.15
CA CYS A 298 -2.03 1.08 -27.88
C CYS A 298 -1.56 2.41 -28.47
N PRO A 299 -0.80 3.22 -27.73
CA PRO A 299 -0.25 4.46 -28.27
C PRO A 299 0.66 4.18 -29.47
N THR A 300 0.52 5.00 -30.51
CA THR A 300 1.34 4.93 -31.73
C THR A 300 2.36 6.07 -31.83
N GLN A 301 2.41 6.93 -30.82
CA GLN A 301 3.31 8.08 -30.77
C GLN A 301 4.72 7.70 -30.30
N ASN A 302 5.70 8.50 -30.71
CA ASN A 302 7.04 8.48 -30.12
C ASN A 302 7.07 9.37 -28.88
N TYR A 303 7.94 9.04 -27.93
CA TYR A 303 8.10 9.77 -26.67
C TYR A 303 9.46 10.45 -26.59
N SER A 304 9.48 11.66 -26.02
CA SER A 304 10.65 12.52 -25.82
C SER A 304 10.91 12.79 -24.34
N ASP A 305 11.99 13.52 -24.04
CA ASP A 305 12.33 13.93 -22.67
C ASP A 305 11.19 14.68 -21.98
N GLY A 306 10.83 14.26 -20.77
CA GLY A 306 9.76 14.85 -19.96
C GLY A 306 8.36 14.31 -20.24
N ASP A 307 8.16 13.52 -21.30
CA ASP A 307 6.85 12.95 -21.63
C ASP A 307 6.38 11.94 -20.59
N MET A 308 5.06 11.89 -20.42
CA MET A 308 4.38 10.86 -19.64
C MET A 308 3.90 9.72 -20.54
N ILE A 309 4.13 8.48 -20.11
CA ILE A 309 3.68 7.26 -20.79
C ILE A 309 2.72 6.53 -19.87
N TYR A 310 1.62 6.02 -20.44
CA TYR A 310 0.58 5.34 -19.69
C TYR A 310 0.28 3.95 -20.27
N SER A 311 -0.11 3.02 -19.40
CA SER A 311 -0.83 1.82 -19.85
C SER A 311 -2.17 2.22 -20.49
N PRO A 312 -2.75 1.40 -21.39
CA PRO A 312 -4.03 1.73 -22.00
C PRO A 312 -5.11 1.90 -20.93
N MET A 313 -6.05 2.83 -21.15
CA MET A 313 -7.14 3.17 -20.24
C MET A 313 -6.74 3.67 -18.84
N PHE A 314 -5.46 3.88 -18.52
CA PHE A 314 -5.04 4.40 -17.21
C PHE A 314 -5.76 5.72 -16.85
N PRO A 315 -6.21 5.92 -15.59
CA PRO A 315 -6.17 5.00 -14.45
C PRO A 315 -7.41 4.09 -14.33
N LYS A 316 -8.23 3.93 -15.38
CA LYS A 316 -9.44 3.11 -15.33
C LYS A 316 -9.09 1.63 -15.22
N VAL A 317 -9.72 0.96 -14.27
CA VAL A 317 -9.55 -0.48 -14.03
C VAL A 317 -10.11 -1.37 -15.15
N ASN A 318 -9.79 -2.66 -15.10
CA ASN A 318 -10.33 -3.71 -15.98
C ASN A 318 -9.84 -3.61 -17.44
N ASN A 319 -8.66 -3.03 -17.68
CA ASN A 319 -8.03 -3.00 -18.99
C ASN A 319 -7.37 -4.33 -19.32
N LYS A 320 -7.74 -4.94 -20.46
CA LYS A 320 -7.20 -6.24 -20.92
C LYS A 320 -6.24 -6.14 -22.11
N ASN A 321 -5.86 -4.92 -22.51
CA ASN A 321 -5.04 -4.72 -23.70
C ASN A 321 -3.54 -4.82 -23.37
N SER A 322 -2.84 -5.68 -24.12
CA SER A 322 -1.39 -5.73 -24.13
C SER A 322 -0.84 -4.76 -25.17
N CYS A 323 0.18 -3.98 -24.82
CA CYS A 323 0.73 -2.95 -25.70
C CYS A 323 2.25 -2.87 -25.64
N GLU A 324 2.84 -2.46 -26.76
CA GLU A 324 4.26 -2.18 -26.87
C GLU A 324 4.50 -0.68 -27.06
N TYR A 325 5.58 -0.20 -26.47
CA TYR A 325 5.97 1.20 -26.48
C TYR A 325 7.43 1.29 -26.89
N LEU A 326 7.73 2.28 -27.73
CA LEU A 326 9.09 2.59 -28.13
C LEU A 326 9.46 3.98 -27.63
N VAL A 327 10.46 4.04 -26.75
CA VAL A 327 11.00 5.28 -26.21
C VAL A 327 12.34 5.52 -26.87
N VAL A 328 12.51 6.67 -27.53
CA VAL A 328 13.74 7.01 -28.26
C VAL A 328 14.17 8.41 -27.86
N GLY A 329 15.41 8.54 -27.42
CA GLY A 329 15.98 9.81 -27.03
C GLY A 329 16.27 10.70 -28.25
N PRO A 330 16.44 12.01 -28.02
CA PRO A 330 16.74 12.95 -29.09
C PRO A 330 18.08 12.63 -29.76
N ALA A 331 18.30 13.17 -30.96
CA ALA A 331 19.55 12.97 -31.68
C ALA A 331 20.76 13.41 -30.82
N GLY A 332 21.72 12.50 -30.63
CA GLY A 332 22.90 12.73 -29.80
C GLY A 332 22.77 12.26 -28.34
N ALA A 333 21.58 11.83 -27.90
CA ALA A 333 21.43 11.17 -26.61
C ALA A 333 22.23 9.87 -26.56
N THR A 334 22.78 9.54 -25.39
CA THR A 334 23.57 8.31 -25.18
C THR A 334 22.78 7.21 -24.47
N ASN A 335 21.75 7.59 -23.74
CA ASN A 335 20.84 6.70 -23.01
C ASN A 335 19.48 7.37 -22.89
N VAL A 336 18.48 6.60 -22.50
CA VAL A 336 17.18 7.07 -22.04
C VAL A 336 16.90 6.39 -20.70
N GLN A 337 15.98 6.93 -19.93
CA GLN A 337 15.51 6.34 -18.69
C GLN A 337 14.02 6.58 -18.51
N VAL A 338 13.37 5.68 -17.78
CA VAL A 338 11.97 5.81 -17.36
C VAL A 338 11.89 5.73 -15.84
N GLU A 339 11.20 6.69 -15.24
CA GLU A 339 10.84 6.68 -13.83
C GLU A 339 9.40 6.20 -13.68
N VAL A 340 9.18 5.27 -12.75
CA VAL A 340 7.86 4.81 -12.41
C VAL A 340 7.19 5.83 -11.50
N ILE A 341 6.20 6.56 -12.01
CA ILE A 341 5.42 7.49 -11.18
C ILE A 341 4.33 6.74 -10.42
N PHE A 342 3.64 5.83 -11.12
CA PHE A 342 2.62 4.97 -10.55
C PHE A 342 2.65 3.61 -11.24
N PHE A 343 2.53 2.52 -10.48
CA PHE A 343 2.43 1.18 -11.04
C PHE A 343 1.49 0.29 -10.24
N GLU A 344 0.54 -0.34 -10.93
CA GLU A 344 -0.37 -1.32 -10.37
C GLU A 344 -0.76 -2.35 -11.43
N SER A 345 -0.39 -3.61 -11.20
CA SER A 345 -0.76 -4.74 -12.03
C SER A 345 -1.05 -5.98 -11.18
N ASN A 346 -1.76 -6.98 -11.73
CA ASN A 346 -1.92 -8.26 -11.04
C ASN A 346 -0.61 -9.05 -11.14
N ARG A 347 0.07 -9.27 -10.00
CA ARG A 347 1.39 -9.93 -9.99
C ARG A 347 1.39 -11.32 -10.62
N CYS A 348 0.25 -12.02 -10.63
CA CYS A 348 0.18 -13.36 -11.21
C CYS A 348 0.53 -13.45 -12.69
N CYS A 349 0.21 -12.39 -13.44
CA CYS A 349 -0.31 -12.60 -14.79
C CYS A 349 -0.24 -11.32 -15.65
N ASP A 350 -0.15 -10.15 -15.04
CA ASP A 350 0.06 -8.87 -15.73
C ASP A 350 1.47 -8.35 -15.43
N SER A 351 2.21 -7.93 -16.46
CA SER A 351 3.58 -7.43 -16.27
C SER A 351 3.98 -6.40 -17.31
N LEU A 352 4.85 -5.47 -16.89
CA LEU A 352 5.56 -4.57 -17.79
C LEU A 352 7.02 -5.01 -17.87
N THR A 353 7.48 -5.39 -19.06
CA THR A 353 8.88 -5.72 -19.29
C THR A 353 9.57 -4.63 -20.08
N ILE A 354 10.72 -4.17 -19.59
CA ILE A 354 11.53 -3.11 -20.19
C ILE A 354 12.76 -3.77 -20.82
N TYR A 355 13.02 -3.46 -22.09
CA TYR A 355 14.14 -3.98 -22.87
C TYR A 355 15.03 -2.86 -23.42
N GLU A 356 16.28 -3.20 -23.67
CA GLU A 356 17.28 -2.35 -24.33
C GLU A 356 17.00 -2.20 -25.83
N GLY A 357 17.16 -0.98 -26.32
CA GLY A 357 17.15 -0.68 -27.75
C GLY A 357 15.78 -0.84 -28.41
N VAL A 358 15.77 -0.62 -29.73
CA VAL A 358 14.55 -0.72 -30.56
C VAL A 358 14.11 -2.16 -30.76
N ALA A 359 15.07 -3.08 -30.90
CA ALA A 359 14.78 -4.50 -31.13
C ALA A 359 14.21 -5.18 -29.87
N GLY A 360 14.69 -4.78 -28.69
CA GLY A 360 14.28 -5.36 -27.41
C GLY A 360 15.04 -6.65 -27.04
N ASP A 361 16.27 -6.82 -27.53
CA ASP A 361 16.99 -8.10 -27.45
C ASP A 361 17.52 -8.43 -26.04
N LYS A 362 17.67 -7.41 -25.18
CA LYS A 362 18.17 -7.57 -23.80
C LYS A 362 17.20 -6.96 -22.81
N LYS A 363 16.75 -7.77 -21.86
CA LYS A 363 15.84 -7.34 -20.78
C LYS A 363 16.58 -6.50 -19.73
N ILE A 364 15.99 -5.37 -19.35
CA ILE A 364 16.42 -4.51 -18.23
C ILE A 364 15.68 -4.93 -16.95
N ALA A 365 14.34 -4.99 -16.99
CA ALA A 365 13.51 -5.32 -15.84
C ALA A 365 12.15 -5.88 -16.25
N THR A 366 11.52 -6.63 -15.34
CA THR A 366 10.09 -7.00 -15.42
C THR A 366 9.43 -6.53 -14.12
N LEU A 367 8.37 -5.74 -14.25
CA LEU A 367 7.61 -5.16 -13.16
C LEU A 367 6.24 -5.83 -13.08
N ALA A 368 5.82 -6.22 -11.87
CA ALA A 368 4.52 -6.84 -11.61
C ALA A 368 4.11 -6.65 -10.12
N GLY A 369 2.88 -6.19 -9.86
CA GLY A 369 2.43 -5.78 -8.53
C GLY A 369 2.30 -4.26 -8.40
N SER A 370 2.68 -3.67 -7.26
CA SER A 370 2.44 -2.23 -7.01
C SER A 370 3.57 -1.45 -6.31
N THR A 371 4.76 -2.04 -6.17
CA THR A 371 5.82 -1.52 -5.28
C THR A 371 6.94 -0.74 -5.99
N PHE A 372 6.69 -0.26 -7.20
CA PHE A 372 7.73 0.28 -8.07
C PHE A 372 7.82 1.81 -8.11
N ASN A 373 6.93 2.52 -7.43
CA ASN A 373 6.88 3.99 -7.49
C ASN A 373 8.22 4.62 -7.06
N GLY A 374 8.74 5.54 -7.86
CA GLY A 374 10.05 6.18 -7.73
C GLY A 374 11.23 5.38 -8.33
N ASN A 375 11.04 4.14 -8.77
CA ASN A 375 12.12 3.38 -9.39
C ASN A 375 12.46 3.93 -10.77
N VAL A 376 13.75 4.04 -11.06
CA VAL A 376 14.28 4.50 -12.35
C VAL A 376 14.98 3.35 -13.07
N TYR A 377 14.61 3.13 -14.32
CA TYR A 377 15.25 2.15 -15.21
C TYR A 377 15.92 2.87 -16.36
N LYS A 378 17.19 2.56 -16.62
CA LYS A 378 18.05 3.28 -17.56
C LYS A 378 18.66 2.34 -18.60
N SER A 379 18.74 2.81 -19.85
CA SER A 379 19.33 2.03 -20.94
C SER A 379 20.85 2.16 -20.89
N THR A 380 21.53 1.09 -21.28
CA THR A 380 22.99 1.01 -21.20
C THR A 380 23.67 0.94 -22.56
N ILE A 381 22.92 0.56 -23.60
CA ILE A 381 23.49 0.29 -24.94
C ILE A 381 23.27 1.48 -25.89
N GLY A 382 22.21 2.26 -25.69
CA GLY A 382 21.93 3.41 -26.53
C GLY A 382 20.66 4.16 -26.11
N PRO A 383 20.28 5.21 -26.84
CA PRO A 383 19.17 6.09 -26.48
C PRO A 383 17.80 5.51 -26.89
N ALA A 384 17.58 4.22 -26.71
CA ALA A 384 16.30 3.61 -27.02
C ALA A 384 15.94 2.50 -26.02
N MET A 385 14.64 2.38 -25.73
CA MET A 385 14.04 1.31 -24.96
C MET A 385 12.75 0.84 -25.61
N ARG A 386 12.49 -0.46 -25.50
CA ARG A 386 11.20 -1.06 -25.83
C ARG A 386 10.53 -1.54 -24.55
N LEU A 387 9.30 -1.11 -24.32
CA LEU A 387 8.50 -1.55 -23.17
C LEU A 387 7.36 -2.42 -23.70
N VAL A 388 7.10 -3.55 -23.04
CA VAL A 388 6.05 -4.49 -23.40
C VAL A 388 5.17 -4.70 -22.18
N TYR A 389 3.94 -4.20 -22.23
CA TYR A 389 2.93 -4.44 -21.22
C TYR A 389 2.07 -5.64 -21.65
N SER A 390 2.21 -6.74 -20.92
CA SER A 390 1.49 -7.99 -21.15
C SER A 390 0.41 -8.15 -20.10
N VAL A 391 -0.84 -8.24 -20.53
CA VAL A 391 -2.02 -8.34 -19.65
C VAL A 391 -2.76 -9.64 -19.92
N GLN A 392 -3.03 -10.39 -18.85
CA GLN A 392 -3.83 -11.60 -18.89
C GLN A 392 -5.13 -11.44 -18.10
N SER A 393 -5.10 -10.75 -16.97
CA SER A 393 -6.30 -10.46 -16.16
C SER A 393 -6.77 -9.03 -16.40
N GLY A 394 -5.91 -8.05 -16.05
CA GLY A 394 -6.25 -6.64 -16.10
C GLY A 394 -7.33 -6.21 -15.10
N ALA A 395 -7.89 -7.13 -14.33
CA ALA A 395 -9.02 -6.88 -13.45
C ALA A 395 -8.62 -6.03 -12.25
N HIS A 396 -9.44 -5.02 -11.93
CA HIS A 396 -9.35 -4.16 -10.74
C HIS A 396 -8.01 -3.47 -10.49
N VAL A 397 -7.12 -3.43 -11.49
CA VAL A 397 -5.84 -2.73 -11.43
C VAL A 397 -5.87 -1.55 -12.39
N ARG A 398 -5.32 -0.42 -11.96
CA ARG A 398 -5.38 0.84 -12.71
C ARG A 398 -4.35 0.91 -13.84
N GLY A 399 -3.34 0.05 -13.80
CA GLY A 399 -2.23 0.05 -14.74
C GLY A 399 -1.08 0.92 -14.24
N TRP A 400 -0.41 1.64 -15.13
CA TRP A 400 0.81 2.35 -14.78
C TRP A 400 0.98 3.67 -15.52
N GLN A 401 1.79 4.54 -14.92
CA GLN A 401 2.20 5.84 -15.43
C GLN A 401 3.71 5.97 -15.21
N LEU A 402 4.46 6.24 -16.28
CA LEU A 402 5.91 6.46 -16.27
C LEU A 402 6.24 7.85 -16.79
N LYS A 403 7.38 8.37 -16.37
CA LYS A 403 7.97 9.59 -16.90
C LYS A 403 9.27 9.28 -17.64
N VAL A 404 9.41 9.82 -18.84
CA VAL A 404 10.61 9.66 -19.67
C VAL A 404 11.64 10.72 -19.32
N TYR A 405 12.91 10.32 -19.28
CA TYR A 405 14.04 11.24 -19.36
C TYR A 405 15.02 10.77 -20.42
N ALA A 406 15.52 11.67 -21.27
CA ALA A 406 16.31 11.32 -22.45
C ALA A 406 17.54 12.21 -22.68
#